data_AF-A0A926AA40-F1
#
_entry.id   AF-A0A926AA40-F1
#
_cell.length_a   1.000
_cell.length_b   1.000
_cell.length_c   1.000
_cell.angle_alpha   90.00
_cell.angle_beta   90.00
_cell.angle_gamma   90.00
#
_symmetry.space_group_name_H-M   'P 1'
#
loop_
_entity.id
_entity.type
_entity.pdbx_description
1 polymer ?
#
loop_
_entity_poly.entity_id
_entity_poly.type
_entity_poly.pdbx_seq_one_letter_code
_entity_poly.pdbx_strand_id
1 'polypeptide(L)' 'EVWGEKAISQTHYLRVHFAHLRDKLEANPSAPELIVTDPAVGYRLYSK' A
#
# COMPACT_ATOMS: atom_id res chain seq x y z
N GLU A 1 -3.96 -16.30 0.37
CA GLU A 1 -2.72 -15.73 0.93
C GLU A 1 -2.02 -14.96 -0.19
N VAL A 2 -1.74 -13.65 -0.01
CA VAL A 2 -1.38 -12.76 -1.14
C VAL A 2 0.12 -12.74 -1.45
N TRP A 3 1.00 -13.03 -0.48
CA TRP A 3 2.45 -12.86 -0.65
C TRP A 3 3.34 -13.99 -0.09
N GLY A 4 2.80 -14.98 0.63
CA GLY A 4 3.59 -16.10 1.19
C GLY A 4 4.49 -15.73 2.37
N GLU A 5 4.80 -16.69 3.24
CA GLU A 5 5.60 -16.49 4.47
C GLU A 5 6.97 -15.82 4.24
N LYS A 6 7.57 -15.97 3.06
CA LYS A 6 8.86 -15.35 2.70
C LYS A 6 8.79 -13.83 2.47
N ALA A 7 7.63 -13.28 2.11
CA ALA A 7 7.49 -11.85 1.85
C ALA A 7 7.36 -11.02 3.14
N ILE A 8 7.07 -11.66 4.27
CA ILE A 8 6.86 -11.00 5.58
C ILE A 8 8.13 -10.24 6.03
N SER A 9 9.31 -10.72 5.67
CA SER A 9 10.58 -10.07 6.02
C SER A 9 10.97 -8.92 5.09
N GLN A 10 10.22 -8.67 4.00
CA GLN A 10 10.55 -7.69 2.96
C GLN A 10 9.58 -6.50 2.95
N THR A 11 9.40 -5.86 4.10
CA THR A 11 8.54 -4.67 4.27
C THR A 11 8.85 -3.53 3.28
N HIS A 12 10.08 -3.47 2.76
CA HIS A 12 10.49 -2.48 1.76
C HIS A 12 9.83 -2.68 0.39
N TYR A 13 9.56 -3.93 -0.01
CA TYR A 13 8.87 -4.23 -1.28
C TYR A 13 7.41 -3.77 -1.26
N LEU A 14 6.77 -3.87 -0.10
CA LEU A 14 5.38 -3.44 0.08
C LEU A 14 5.23 -1.94 -0.21
N ARG A 15 6.15 -1.10 0.30
CA ARG A 15 6.16 0.35 0.06
C ARG A 15 6.24 0.71 -1.44
N VAL A 16 7.15 0.07 -2.18
CA VAL A 16 7.33 0.35 -3.61
C VAL A 16 6.11 -0.07 -4.41
N HIS A 17 5.55 -1.25 -4.13
CA HIS A 17 4.35 -1.71 -4.80
C HIS A 17 3.15 -0.79 -4.54
N PHE A 18 2.94 -0.36 -3.29
CA PHE A 18 1.86 0.57 -2.97
C PHE A 18 2.09 1.97 -3.55
N ALA A 19 3.34 2.43 -3.71
CA ALA A 19 3.64 3.66 -4.43
C ALA A 19 3.18 3.57 -5.90
N HIS A 20 3.53 2.50 -6.60
CA HIS A 20 3.05 2.27 -7.97
C HIS A 20 1.53 2.10 -8.06
N LEU A 21 0.90 1.53 -7.03
CA LEU A 21 -0.55 1.35 -7.00
C LEU A 21 -1.26 2.70 -6.86
N ARG A 22 -0.77 3.57 -5.98
CA ARG A 22 -1.28 4.93 -5.80
C ARG A 22 -1.15 5.76 -7.06
N ASP A 23 -0.01 5.66 -7.75
CA ASP A 23 0.21 6.37 -9.01
C ASP A 23 -0.82 6.02 -10.11
N LYS A 24 -1.37 4.80 -10.05
CA LYS A 24 -2.36 4.32 -11.02
C LYS A 24 -3.81 4.55 -10.61
N LEU A 25 -4.10 4.62 -9.31
CA LEU A 25 -5.46 4.58 -8.78
C LEU A 25 -5.89 5.90 -8.12
N GLU A 26 -4.96 6.66 -7.56
CA GLU A 26 -5.25 7.92 -6.86
C GLU A 26 -5.21 9.07 -7.86
N ALA A 27 -6.11 10.05 -7.70
CA ALA A 27 -6.02 11.30 -8.45
C ALA A 27 -4.80 12.14 -8.04
N ASN A 28 -4.38 12.04 -6.78
CA ASN A 28 -3.18 12.69 -6.25
C ASN A 28 -2.38 11.69 -5.38
N PRO A 29 -1.31 11.08 -5.91
CA PRO A 29 -0.53 10.08 -5.19
C PRO A 29 0.16 10.61 -3.91
N SER A 30 0.42 11.93 -3.84
CA SER A 30 1.02 12.59 -2.67
C SER A 30 0.01 12.84 -1.54
N ALA A 31 -1.29 12.74 -1.82
CA ALA A 31 -2.38 12.85 -0.86
C ALA A 31 -3.38 11.68 -1.05
N PRO A 32 -2.98 10.45 -0.70
CA PRO A 32 -3.76 9.26 -1.01
C PRO A 32 -5.04 9.18 -0.16
N GLU A 33 -6.18 8.94 -0.83
CA GLU A 33 -7.50 8.79 -0.18
C GLU A 33 -7.98 7.33 -0.20
N LEU A 34 -7.63 6.57 -1.24
CA LEU A 34 -8.03 5.17 -1.40
C LEU A 34 -7.08 4.23 -0.65
N ILE A 35 -5.79 4.49 -0.66
CA ILE A 35 -4.75 3.64 -0.06
C ILE A 35 -4.06 4.41 1.05
N VAL A 36 -4.57 4.29 2.27
CA VAL A 36 -4.07 5.03 3.44
C VAL A 36 -3.05 4.20 4.22
N THR A 37 -1.94 4.83 4.62
CA THR A 37 -0.96 4.21 5.51
C THR A 37 -1.43 4.37 6.96
N ASP A 38 -1.69 3.26 7.64
CA ASP A 38 -2.04 3.20 9.05
C ASP A 38 -0.77 2.91 9.88
N PRO A 39 -0.30 3.87 10.71
CA PRO A 39 0.88 3.69 11.53
C PRO A 39 0.71 2.47 12.45
N ALA A 40 1.73 1.61 12.50
CA ALA A 40 1.78 0.35 13.26
C ALA A 40 0.95 -0.84 12.72
N VAL A 41 0.16 -0.67 11.65
CA VAL A 41 -0.61 -1.77 11.04
C VAL A 41 -0.17 -2.05 9.60
N GLY A 42 -0.08 -1.02 8.75
CA GLY A 42 0.25 -1.20 7.33
C GLY A 42 -0.58 -0.32 6.41
N TYR A 43 -1.20 -0.89 5.38
CA TYR A 43 -2.00 -0.18 4.40
C TYR A 43 -3.46 -0.60 4.48
N ARG A 44 -4.38 0.36 4.42
CA ARG A 44 -5.83 0.12 4.32
C ARG A 44 -6.35 0.64 3.00
N LEU A 45 -7.28 -0.11 2.42
CA LEU A 45 -8.02 0.29 1.25
C LEU A 45 -9.38 0.82 1.67
N TYR A 46 -9.70 2.04 1.24
CA TYR A 46 -11.02 2.63 1.37
C TYR A 46 -11.66 2.67 -0.01
N SER A 47 -12.80 2.01 -0.16
CA SER A 47 -13.70 2.20 -1.29
C SER A 47 -14.78 3.16 -0.87
N LYS A 48 -15.11 4.11 -1.74
CA LYS A 48 -16.39 4.83 -1.66
C LYS A 48 -17.55 3.88 -1.94
#